data_AF-A0A0E3V0D0-F1
#
_entry.id   AF-A0A0E3V0D0-F1
#
_cell.length_a   1.000
_cell.length_b   1.000
_cell.length_c   1.000
_cell.angle_alpha   90.00
_cell.angle_beta   90.00
_cell.angle_gamma   90.00
#
_symmetry.space_group_name_H-M   'P 1'
#
loop_
_entity.id
_entity.type
_entity.pdbx_description
1 polymer ?
#
loop_
_entity_poly.entity_id
_entity_poly.type
_entity_poly.pdbx_seq_one_letter_code
_entity_poly.pdbx_strand_id
1 'polypeptide(L)'
;MSMFRSLITLCFILILSNQSFAQAISKDYQKNCAREQVAEHQGIKGKALTEEDFTAYCNCQADFISKNASNRQVNELVMNPKAKPEWLKVIELKALKACITDPKMST
;
A
#
# COMPACT_ATOMS: atom_id res chain seq x y z
N MET A 1 -44.00 -22.58 -14.49
CA MET A 1 -42.54 -22.88 -14.42
C MET A 1 -41.67 -21.64 -14.68
N SER A 2 -42.09 -20.43 -14.28
CA SER A 2 -41.35 -19.18 -14.58
C SER A 2 -40.71 -18.55 -13.33
N MET A 3 -41.41 -18.56 -12.20
CA MET A 3 -40.94 -17.90 -10.96
C MET A 3 -39.71 -18.57 -10.32
N PHE A 4 -39.63 -19.91 -10.33
CA PHE A 4 -38.48 -20.64 -9.76
C PHE A 4 -37.18 -20.43 -10.55
N ARG A 5 -37.27 -20.20 -11.87
CA ARG A 5 -36.11 -19.90 -12.70
C ARG A 5 -35.53 -18.52 -12.39
N SER A 6 -36.37 -17.52 -12.13
CA SER A 6 -35.92 -16.16 -11.79
C SER A 6 -35.24 -16.06 -10.42
N LEU A 7 -35.67 -16.88 -9.44
CA LEU A 7 -35.05 -16.94 -8.11
C LEU A 7 -33.63 -17.51 -8.15
N ILE A 8 -33.39 -18.52 -8.98
CA ILE A 8 -32.06 -19.13 -9.12
C ILE A 8 -31.08 -18.13 -9.74
N THR A 9 -31.51 -17.36 -10.75
CA THR A 9 -30.65 -16.35 -11.40
C THR A 9 -30.25 -15.21 -10.45
N LEU A 10 -31.13 -14.81 -9.52
CA LEU A 10 -30.83 -13.75 -8.55
C LEU A 10 -29.76 -14.17 -7.53
N CYS A 11 -29.77 -15.43 -7.08
CA CYS A 11 -28.77 -15.96 -6.15
C CYS A 11 -27.36 -16.03 -6.75
N PHE A 12 -27.22 -16.25 -8.06
CA PHE A 12 -25.90 -16.31 -8.72
C PHE A 12 -25.20 -14.94 -8.78
N ILE A 13 -25.94 -13.83 -8.82
CA ILE A 13 -25.35 -12.48 -8.94
C ILE A 13 -24.72 -12.01 -7.61
N LEU A 14 -25.24 -12.48 -6.47
CA LEU A 14 -24.71 -12.12 -5.14
C LEU A 14 -23.41 -12.83 -4.77
N ILE A 15 -23.06 -13.93 -5.45
CA ILE A 15 -21.81 -14.67 -5.21
C ILE A 15 -20.63 -14.04 -5.99
N LEU A 16 -20.91 -13.29 -7.05
CA LEU A 16 -19.89 -12.65 -7.90
C LEU A 16 -19.56 -11.21 -7.51
N SER A 17 -20.20 -10.66 -6.48
CA SER A 17 -20.00 -9.28 -6.03
C SER A 17 -18.90 -9.12 -4.97
N ASN A 18 -17.87 -9.97 -4.99
CA ASN A 18 -16.55 -9.58 -4.46
C ASN A 18 -15.86 -8.68 -5.48
N GLN A 19 -16.40 -7.48 -5.69
CA GLN A 19 -15.58 -6.41 -6.25
C GLN A 19 -14.50 -6.10 -5.21
N SER A 20 -13.36 -6.78 -5.35
CA SER A 20 -12.10 -6.32 -4.77
C SER A 20 -11.82 -4.97 -5.41
N PHE A 21 -12.37 -3.90 -4.84
CA PHE A 21 -11.91 -2.56 -5.14
C PHE A 21 -10.42 -2.56 -4.79
N ALA A 22 -9.56 -2.53 -5.82
CA ALA A 22 -8.15 -2.25 -5.65
C ALA A 22 -8.09 -0.80 -5.15
N GLN A 23 -8.27 -0.64 -3.84
CA GLN A 23 -8.17 0.66 -3.21
C GLN A 23 -6.69 1.01 -3.23
N ALA A 24 -6.32 1.96 -4.09
CA ALA A 24 -4.96 2.42 -4.15
C ALA A 24 -4.65 3.19 -2.85
N ILE A 25 -3.49 2.92 -2.28
CA ILE A 25 -2.93 3.74 -1.20
C ILE A 25 -2.80 5.19 -1.71
N SER A 26 -3.12 6.15 -0.85
CA SER A 26 -3.21 7.57 -1.24
C SER A 26 -1.85 8.15 -1.61
N LYS A 27 -1.85 9.18 -2.48
CA LYS A 27 -0.63 9.96 -2.77
C LYS A 27 -0.06 10.64 -1.52
N ASP A 28 -0.91 10.93 -0.53
CA ASP A 28 -0.47 11.52 0.74
C ASP A 28 0.34 10.52 1.58
N TYR A 29 -0.02 9.22 1.53
CA TYR A 29 0.81 8.17 2.12
C TYR A 29 2.19 8.11 1.44
N GLN A 30 2.22 8.14 0.10
CA GLN A 30 3.48 8.09 -0.66
C GLN A 30 4.39 9.29 -0.33
N LYS A 31 3.82 10.49 -0.21
CA LYS A 31 4.56 11.70 0.22
C LYS A 31 5.08 11.58 1.65
N ASN A 32 4.28 11.04 2.56
CA ASN A 32 4.72 10.82 3.95
C ASN A 32 5.85 9.80 4.01
N CYS A 33 5.75 8.71 3.24
CA CYS A 33 6.84 7.73 3.09
C CYS A 33 8.15 8.43 2.67
N ALA A 34 8.12 9.26 1.63
CA ALA A 34 9.34 9.92 1.14
C ALA A 34 9.94 10.85 2.20
N ARG A 35 9.11 11.60 2.92
CA ARG A 35 9.53 12.47 4.04
C ARG A 35 10.17 11.69 5.18
N GLU A 36 9.55 10.58 5.56
CA GLU A 36 10.07 9.73 6.62
C GLU A 36 11.39 9.08 6.21
N GLN A 37 11.50 8.61 4.96
CA GLN A 37 12.75 8.07 4.44
C GLN A 37 13.87 9.11 4.43
N VAL A 38 13.59 10.35 4.00
CA VAL A 38 14.58 11.44 4.10
C VAL A 38 14.99 11.65 5.56
N ALA A 39 14.04 11.72 6.49
CA ALA A 39 14.32 11.93 7.92
C ALA A 39 15.16 10.78 8.52
N GLU A 40 14.88 9.53 8.16
CA GLU A 40 15.65 8.36 8.61
C GLU A 40 17.09 8.34 8.05
N HIS A 41 17.29 8.93 6.88
CA HIS A 41 18.61 9.01 6.23
C HIS A 41 19.35 10.33 6.53
N GLN A 42 18.75 11.26 7.28
CA GLN A 42 19.41 12.48 7.71
C GLN A 42 20.62 12.16 8.60
N GLY A 43 21.76 12.76 8.26
CA GLY A 43 23.00 12.59 9.04
C GLY A 43 23.91 11.45 8.56
N ILE A 44 23.51 10.66 7.54
CA ILE A 44 24.43 9.72 6.90
C ILE A 44 25.45 10.51 6.06
N LYS A 45 26.71 10.56 6.50
CA LYS A 45 27.79 11.27 5.80
C LYS A 45 27.90 10.80 4.35
N GLY A 46 27.85 11.77 3.42
CA GLY A 46 27.99 11.51 1.98
C GLY A 46 26.70 11.10 1.26
N LYS A 47 25.57 10.99 1.95
CA LYS A 47 24.25 10.73 1.35
C LYS A 47 23.33 11.93 1.57
N ALA A 48 23.32 12.88 0.62
CA ALA A 48 22.30 13.92 0.57
C ALA A 48 21.12 13.38 -0.25
N LEU A 49 20.19 12.69 0.42
CA LEU A 49 18.99 12.12 -0.22
C LEU A 49 17.81 13.09 -0.06
N THR A 50 17.03 13.25 -1.13
CA THR A 50 15.81 14.07 -1.13
C THR A 50 14.56 13.21 -1.27
N GLU A 51 13.37 13.80 -1.14
CA GLU A 51 12.10 13.06 -1.30
C GLU A 51 11.99 12.42 -2.70
N GLU A 52 12.57 13.06 -3.72
CA GLU A 52 12.63 12.56 -5.09
C GLU A 52 13.39 11.24 -5.20
N ASP A 53 14.48 11.07 -4.45
CA ASP A 53 15.24 9.81 -4.42
C ASP A 53 14.36 8.64 -3.96
N PHE A 54 13.47 8.87 -3.01
CA PHE A 54 12.60 7.83 -2.45
C PHE A 54 11.29 7.64 -3.20
N THR A 55 10.99 8.45 -4.22
CA THR A 55 9.71 8.37 -4.94
C THR A 55 9.46 6.99 -5.56
N ALA A 56 10.49 6.40 -6.20
CA ALA A 56 10.37 5.06 -6.79
C ALA A 56 10.12 3.98 -5.73
N TYR A 57 10.84 4.05 -4.61
CA TYR A 57 10.67 3.15 -3.48
C TYR A 57 9.26 3.27 -2.86
N CYS A 58 8.82 4.48 -2.54
CA CYS A 58 7.53 4.74 -1.92
C CYS A 58 6.35 4.38 -2.84
N ASN A 59 6.50 4.52 -4.16
CA ASN A 59 5.53 4.02 -5.12
C ASN A 59 5.44 2.49 -5.07
N CYS A 60 6.58 1.80 -5.11
CA CYS A 60 6.62 0.34 -5.00
C CYS A 60 6.05 -0.15 -3.66
N GLN A 61 6.38 0.52 -2.55
CA GLN A 61 5.87 0.18 -1.22
C GLN A 61 4.35 0.33 -1.16
N ALA A 62 3.79 1.42 -1.69
CA ALA A 62 2.35 1.64 -1.76
C ALA A 62 1.63 0.56 -2.58
N ASP A 63 2.20 0.16 -3.73
CA ASP A 63 1.68 -0.94 -4.54
C ASP A 63 1.80 -2.28 -3.83
N PHE A 64 2.90 -2.51 -3.12
CA PHE A 64 3.14 -3.72 -2.35
C PHE A 64 2.11 -3.85 -1.21
N ILE A 65 1.85 -2.77 -0.49
CA ILE A 65 0.81 -2.71 0.56
C ILE A 65 -0.56 -2.99 -0.05
N SER A 66 -0.92 -2.32 -1.15
CA SER A 66 -2.22 -2.50 -1.82
C SER A 66 -2.46 -3.96 -2.23
N LYS A 67 -1.40 -4.70 -2.58
CA LYS A 67 -1.47 -6.12 -3.01
C LYS A 67 -1.43 -7.12 -1.85
N ASN A 68 -0.87 -6.76 -0.70
CA ASN A 68 -0.58 -7.69 0.40
C ASN A 68 -1.36 -7.39 1.68
N ALA A 69 -2.06 -6.26 1.75
CA ALA A 69 -2.94 -5.91 2.85
C ALA A 69 -4.41 -6.21 2.51
N SER A 70 -5.23 -6.37 3.55
CA SER A 70 -6.68 -6.45 3.38
C SER A 70 -7.29 -5.09 3.03
N ASN A 71 -8.48 -5.08 2.42
CA ASN A 71 -9.20 -3.83 2.13
C ASN A 71 -9.43 -2.98 3.38
N ARG A 72 -9.64 -3.59 4.55
CA ARG A 72 -9.78 -2.87 5.83
C ARG A 72 -8.50 -2.13 6.20
N GLN A 73 -7.35 -2.78 6.06
CA GLN A 73 -6.04 -2.22 6.35
C GLN A 73 -5.67 -1.10 5.37
N VAL A 74 -6.00 -1.26 4.09
CA VAL A 74 -5.82 -0.21 3.09
C VAL A 74 -6.71 1.00 3.41
N ASN A 75 -7.98 0.77 3.78
CA ASN A 75 -8.89 1.84 4.19
C ASN A 75 -8.36 2.63 5.41
N GLU A 76 -7.78 1.94 6.39
CA GLU A 76 -7.15 2.56 7.55
C GLU A 76 -6.07 3.58 7.13
N LEU A 77 -5.20 3.20 6.18
CA LEU A 77 -4.15 4.09 5.68
C LEU A 77 -4.68 5.21 4.77
N VAL A 78 -5.77 4.98 4.04
CA VAL A 78 -6.43 6.04 3.25
C VAL A 78 -7.05 7.09 4.18
N MET A 79 -7.69 6.67 5.27
CA MET A 79 -8.32 7.56 6.24
C MET A 79 -7.30 8.30 7.11
N ASN A 80 -6.17 7.67 7.42
CA ASN A 80 -5.07 8.28 8.15
C ASN A 80 -3.70 7.92 7.52
N PRO A 81 -3.21 8.72 6.56
CA PRO A 81 -1.95 8.44 5.84
C PRO A 81 -0.68 8.53 6.69
N LYS A 82 -0.79 8.88 7.98
CA LYS A 82 0.31 8.90 8.95
C LYS A 82 0.18 7.79 10.00
N ALA A 83 -0.85 6.95 9.89
CA ALA A 83 -1.03 5.82 10.81
C ALA A 83 0.14 4.83 10.65
N LYS A 84 0.65 4.35 11.78
CA LYS A 84 1.70 3.32 11.84
C LYS A 84 1.21 2.09 12.60
N PRO A 85 0.17 1.40 12.11
CA PRO A 85 -0.34 0.22 12.79
C PRO A 85 0.69 -0.91 12.76
N GLU A 86 0.69 -1.79 13.76
CA GLU A 86 1.70 -2.85 13.88
C GLU A 86 1.73 -3.81 12.68
N TRP A 87 0.58 -4.04 12.03
CA TRP A 87 0.52 -4.85 10.82
C TRP A 87 1.29 -4.24 9.65
N LEU A 88 1.41 -2.91 9.60
CA LEU A 88 2.06 -2.19 8.51
C LEU A 88 3.56 -2.51 8.52
N LYS A 89 4.21 -2.44 9.68
CA LYS A 89 5.65 -2.73 9.83
C LYS A 89 6.06 -4.07 9.21
N VAL A 90 5.23 -5.11 9.36
CA VAL A 90 5.49 -6.45 8.80
C VAL A 90 5.47 -6.43 7.27
N ILE A 91 4.58 -5.66 6.66
CA ILE A 91 4.49 -5.48 5.21
C ILE A 91 5.63 -4.58 4.71
N GLU A 92 5.96 -3.51 5.43
CA GLU A 92 7.06 -2.60 5.09
C GLU A 92 8.41 -3.32 5.07
N LEU A 93 8.68 -4.21 6.03
CA LEU A 93 9.89 -5.04 6.03
C LEU A 93 9.99 -5.96 4.81
N LYS A 94 8.86 -6.45 4.30
CA LYS A 94 8.82 -7.25 3.07
C LYS A 94 8.97 -6.36 1.82
N ALA A 95 8.31 -5.20 1.83
CA ALA A 95 8.42 -4.21 0.77
C ALA A 95 9.86 -3.70 0.65
N LEU A 96 10.59 -3.50 1.75
CA LEU A 96 11.99 -3.11 1.75
C LEU A 96 12.85 -4.03 0.87
N LYS A 97 12.69 -5.35 1.06
CA LYS A 97 13.41 -6.36 0.26
C LYS A 97 12.96 -6.42 -1.20
N ALA A 98 11.70 -6.11 -1.46
CA ALA A 98 11.12 -6.19 -2.80
C ALA A 98 11.29 -4.90 -3.62
N CYS A 99 11.42 -3.75 -2.96
CA CYS A 99 11.32 -2.42 -3.55
C CYS A 99 12.61 -1.60 -3.50
N ILE A 100 13.59 -1.95 -2.65
CA ILE A 100 14.90 -1.30 -2.73
C ILE A 100 15.56 -1.68 -4.05
N THR A 101 15.84 -0.67 -4.86
CA THR A 101 16.58 -0.82 -6.13
C THR A 101 17.96 -0.16 -6.06
N ASP A 102 18.17 0.80 -5.15
CA ASP A 102 19.43 1.53 -4.99
C ASP A 102 20.04 1.23 -3.60
N PRO A 103 21.28 0.70 -3.55
CA PRO A 103 22.00 0.48 -2.29
C PRO A 103 22.11 1.71 -1.41
N LYS A 104 22.08 2.93 -1.98
CA LYS A 104 22.12 4.18 -1.19
C LYS A 104 20.91 4.35 -0.28
N MET A 105 19.78 3.71 -0.61
CA MET A 105 18.51 3.72 0.14
C MET A 105 18.45 2.62 1.21
N SER A 106 19.48 1.78 1.33
CA SER A 106 19.63 0.90 2.49
C SER A 106 20.20 1.69 3.66
N THR A 107 19.50 1.60 4.79
CA THR A 107 19.89 2.11 6.12
C THR A 107 20.79 1.12 6.85
#